data_AF-A0A962QV80-F1
#
_entry.id   AF-A0A962QV80-F1
#
_cell.length_a   1.000
_cell.length_b   1.000
_cell.length_c   1.000
_cell.angle_alpha   90.00
_cell.angle_beta   90.00
_cell.angle_gamma   90.00
#
_symmetry.space_group_name_H-M   'P 1'
#
loop_
_entity.id
_entity.type
_entity.pdbx_description
1 polymer ?
#
loop_
_entity_poly.entity_id
_entity_poly.type
_entity_poly.pdbx_seq_one_letter_code
_entity_poly.pdbx_strand_id
1 'polypeptide(L)'
;MRAMMMIPAMFLAMNVAAQCPVTKPRTLPVIPDAAVATEREMYDAQLAVEAFIERSELYLECSYMNSRQHNTLVSQLEIVAEQYNRELNEYRERQRLVAGAD
;
A
#
# COMPACT_ATOMS: atom_id res chain seq x y z
N MET A 1 -11.48 -58.54 18.92
CA MET A 1 -10.86 -57.85 17.77
C MET A 1 -11.02 -56.35 17.99
N ARG A 2 -9.94 -55.66 18.37
CA ARG A 2 -9.93 -54.21 18.64
C ARG A 2 -9.75 -53.47 17.32
N ALA A 3 -10.80 -52.82 16.83
CA ALA A 3 -10.70 -51.88 15.73
C ALA A 3 -10.26 -50.53 16.31
N MET A 4 -8.97 -50.19 16.15
CA MET A 4 -8.47 -48.86 16.42
C MET A 4 -7.89 -48.35 15.11
N MET A 5 -8.72 -47.65 14.34
CA MET A 5 -8.31 -46.96 13.12
C MET A 5 -7.41 -45.79 13.54
N MET A 6 -6.10 -45.91 13.31
CA MET A 6 -5.22 -44.75 13.25
C MET A 6 -5.37 -44.13 11.86
N ILE A 7 -6.02 -42.98 11.79
CA ILE A 7 -5.94 -42.07 10.65
C ILE A 7 -4.85 -41.07 11.02
N PRO A 8 -3.63 -41.13 10.45
CA PRO A 8 -2.72 -40.03 10.55
C PRO A 8 -3.22 -38.94 9.61
N ALA A 9 -3.98 -37.99 10.16
CA ALA A 9 -4.25 -36.71 9.50
C ALA A 9 -2.91 -35.97 9.40
N MET A 10 -2.15 -36.30 8.37
CA MET A 10 -0.90 -35.62 8.04
C MET A 10 -1.26 -34.20 7.62
N PHE A 11 -0.87 -33.26 8.48
CA PHE A 11 -1.06 -31.83 8.31
C PHE A 11 -0.52 -31.40 6.94
N LEU A 12 -1.43 -30.96 6.06
CA LEU A 12 -1.10 -30.17 4.88
C LEU A 12 -0.56 -28.82 5.36
N ALA A 13 0.74 -28.76 5.64
CA ALA A 13 1.45 -27.49 5.71
C ALA A 13 1.58 -26.95 4.29
N MET A 14 0.51 -26.32 3.79
CA MET A 14 0.60 -25.40 2.66
C MET A 14 1.50 -24.25 3.10
N ASN A 15 2.78 -24.37 2.79
CA ASN A 15 3.67 -23.22 2.76
C ASN A 15 3.14 -22.31 1.66
N VAL A 16 2.29 -21.35 2.04
CA VAL A 16 2.08 -20.14 1.25
C VAL A 16 3.39 -19.37 1.33
N ALA A 17 4.40 -19.84 0.58
CA ALA A 17 5.51 -18.99 0.23
C ALA A 17 4.89 -17.88 -0.60
N ALA A 18 4.68 -16.71 0.02
CA ALA A 18 4.29 -15.50 -0.68
C ALA A 18 5.23 -15.37 -1.87
N GLN A 19 4.69 -15.55 -3.08
CA GLN A 19 5.49 -15.45 -4.28
C GLN A 19 5.93 -14.00 -4.38
N CYS A 20 7.21 -13.80 -4.11
CA CYS A 20 7.79 -12.49 -4.11
C CYS A 20 7.55 -11.82 -5.47
N PRO A 21 6.93 -10.64 -5.50
CA PRO A 21 6.72 -9.94 -6.75
C PRO A 21 8.07 -9.70 -7.41
N VAL A 22 8.26 -10.25 -8.61
CA VAL A 22 9.54 -10.17 -9.33
C VAL A 22 9.79 -8.72 -9.81
N THR A 23 8.75 -7.91 -9.90
CA THR A 23 8.80 -6.54 -10.43
C THR A 23 8.65 -5.49 -9.33
N LYS A 24 9.69 -4.66 -9.16
CA LYS A 24 9.62 -3.44 -8.35
C LYS A 24 8.46 -2.54 -8.81
N PRO A 25 7.65 -1.98 -7.91
CA PRO A 25 6.69 -0.91 -8.24
C PRO A 25 7.43 0.29 -8.83
N ARG A 26 7.13 0.64 -10.09
CA ARG A 26 7.76 1.78 -10.81
C ARG A 26 6.82 2.94 -11.04
N THR A 27 5.52 2.69 -11.03
CA THR A 27 4.48 3.69 -11.26
C THR A 27 4.14 4.32 -9.92
N LEU A 28 4.50 5.59 -9.75
CA LEU A 28 4.05 6.39 -8.62
C LEU A 28 2.55 6.72 -8.80
N PRO A 29 1.78 6.80 -7.70
CA PRO A 29 0.39 7.23 -7.77
C PRO A 29 0.32 8.70 -8.18
N VAL A 30 -0.76 9.06 -8.87
CA VAL A 30 -1.07 10.45 -9.15
C VAL A 30 -1.79 11.01 -7.93
N ILE A 31 -1.25 12.10 -7.37
CA ILE A 31 -1.86 12.83 -6.27
C ILE A 31 -2.36 14.16 -6.85
N PRO A 32 -3.67 14.42 -6.84
CA PRO A 32 -4.23 15.64 -7.40
C PRO A 32 -3.97 16.85 -6.49
N ASP A 33 -4.00 18.04 -7.08
CA ASP A 33 -3.88 19.32 -6.37
C ASP A 33 -5.15 19.60 -5.56
N ALA A 34 -4.99 19.71 -4.24
CA ALA A 34 -6.07 19.95 -3.29
C ALA A 34 -6.88 21.21 -3.57
N ALA A 35 -6.29 22.23 -4.22
CA ALA A 35 -6.96 23.48 -4.54
C ALA A 35 -8.13 23.28 -5.51
N VAL A 36 -8.06 22.28 -6.40
CA VAL A 36 -9.06 22.03 -7.45
C VAL A 36 -9.65 20.62 -7.41
N ALA A 37 -9.06 19.69 -6.65
CA ALA A 37 -9.49 18.31 -6.59
C ALA A 37 -10.95 18.17 -6.10
N THR A 38 -11.68 17.24 -6.71
CA THR A 38 -12.98 16.76 -6.25
C THR A 38 -12.82 15.70 -5.16
N GLU A 39 -13.89 15.43 -4.41
CA GLU A 39 -13.90 14.35 -3.41
C GLU A 39 -13.53 12.99 -4.04
N ARG A 40 -14.07 12.73 -5.23
CA ARG A 40 -13.80 11.50 -5.96
C ARG A 40 -12.33 11.37 -6.36
N GLU A 41 -11.71 12.45 -6.85
CA GLU A 41 -10.29 12.43 -7.22
C GLU A 41 -9.38 12.20 -5.99
N MET A 42 -9.70 12.81 -4.84
CA MET A 42 -8.96 12.56 -3.60
C MET A 42 -9.12 11.13 -3.09
N TYR A 43 -10.31 10.54 -3.24
CA TYR A 43 -10.57 9.14 -2.89
C TYR A 43 -9.84 8.17 -3.84
N ASP A 44 -9.88 8.43 -5.15
CA ASP A 44 -9.15 7.61 -6.13
C ASP A 44 -7.63 7.70 -5.88
N ALA A 45 -7.13 8.87 -5.48
CA ALA A 45 -5.73 9.04 -5.08
C ALA A 45 -5.39 8.23 -3.82
N GLN A 46 -6.28 8.18 -2.82
CA GLN A 46 -6.10 7.36 -1.62
C GLN A 46 -5.88 5.89 -1.98
N LEU A 47 -6.78 5.33 -2.78
CA LEU A 47 -6.70 3.94 -3.22
C LEU A 47 -5.42 3.65 -4.00
N ALA A 48 -5.00 4.60 -4.86
CA ALA A 48 -3.76 4.47 -5.63
C ALA A 48 -2.51 4.50 -4.73
N VAL A 49 -2.49 5.34 -3.71
CA VAL A 49 -1.40 5.43 -2.72
C VAL A 49 -1.35 4.16 -1.87
N GLU A 50 -2.47 3.68 -1.35
CA GLU A 50 -2.58 2.42 -0.60
C GLU A 50 -2.03 1.25 -1.43
N ALA A 51 -2.50 1.10 -2.66
CA ALA A 51 -2.02 0.04 -3.56
C ALA A 51 -0.53 0.17 -3.93
N PHE A 52 0.03 1.38 -3.93
CA PHE A 52 1.47 1.57 -4.13
C PHE A 52 2.27 1.15 -2.90
N ILE A 53 1.80 1.50 -1.70
CA ILE A 53 2.43 1.14 -0.42
C ILE A 53 2.43 -0.38 -0.26
N GLU A 54 1.28 -1.03 -0.37
CA GLU A 54 1.15 -2.48 -0.20
C GLU A 54 2.10 -3.26 -1.12
N ARG A 55 2.12 -2.90 -2.42
CA ARG A 55 3.01 -3.56 -3.39
C ARG A 55 4.49 -3.30 -3.10
N SER A 56 4.81 -2.15 -2.53
CA SER A 56 6.19 -1.80 -2.20
C SER A 56 6.67 -2.50 -0.94
N GLU A 57 5.83 -2.61 0.09
CA GLU A 57 6.10 -3.38 1.31
C GLU A 57 6.33 -4.86 0.97
N LEU A 58 5.43 -5.46 0.18
CA LEU A 58 5.60 -6.83 -0.31
C LEU A 58 6.91 -7.02 -1.08
N TYR A 59 7.34 -6.01 -1.84
CA TYR A 59 8.62 -6.06 -2.56
C TYR A 59 9.83 -5.92 -1.63
N LEU A 60 9.74 -5.08 -0.60
CA LEU A 60 10.79 -4.86 0.40
C LEU A 60 11.05 -6.13 1.24
N GLU A 61 10.01 -6.90 1.54
CA GLU A 61 10.10 -8.15 2.31
C GLU A 61 10.89 -9.25 1.57
N CYS A 62 11.03 -9.15 0.26
CA CYS A 62 11.50 -10.24 -0.59
C CYS A 62 13.02 -10.41 -0.68
N SER A 63 13.84 -9.61 0.02
CA SER A 63 15.31 -9.75 0.12
C SER A 63 16.12 -9.80 -1.20
N TYR A 64 15.53 -9.51 -2.37
CA TYR A 64 16.22 -9.54 -3.68
C TYR A 64 16.98 -8.26 -4.03
N MET A 65 17.08 -7.30 -3.11
CA MET A 65 17.50 -5.94 -3.41
C MET A 65 18.67 -5.50 -2.55
N ASN A 66 19.62 -4.80 -3.17
CA ASN A 66 20.74 -4.22 -2.44
C ASN A 66 20.30 -3.01 -1.60
N SER A 67 21.11 -2.61 -0.63
CA SER A 67 20.78 -1.52 0.30
C SER A 67 20.45 -0.19 -0.41
N ARG A 68 21.06 0.09 -1.56
CA ARG A 68 20.75 1.30 -2.34
C ARG A 68 19.34 1.23 -2.93
N GLN A 69 18.97 0.10 -3.52
CA GLN A 69 17.62 -0.11 -4.07
C GLN A 69 16.56 -0.08 -2.98
N HIS A 70 16.86 -0.67 -1.82
CA HIS A 70 16.05 -0.60 -0.62
C HIS A 70 15.78 0.82 -0.18
N ASN A 71 16.84 1.58 0.10
CA ASN A 71 16.70 2.95 0.57
C ASN A 71 16.02 3.85 -0.47
N THR A 72 16.22 3.57 -1.76
CA THR A 72 15.50 4.29 -2.83
C THR A 72 13.99 4.02 -2.77
N LEU A 73 13.57 2.78 -2.58
CA LEU A 73 12.14 2.44 -2.51
C LEU A 73 11.51 2.98 -1.22
N VAL A 74 12.20 2.88 -0.08
CA VAL A 74 11.75 3.48 1.19
C VAL A 74 11.58 5.00 1.04
N SER A 75 12.57 5.70 0.48
CA SER A 75 12.47 7.14 0.25
C SER A 75 11.32 7.50 -0.70
N GLN A 76 11.04 6.68 -1.72
CA GLN A 76 9.89 6.87 -2.59
C GLN A 76 8.55 6.73 -1.84
N LEU A 77 8.46 5.77 -0.91
CA LEU A 77 7.27 5.60 -0.07
C LEU A 77 7.04 6.81 0.82
N GLU A 78 8.10 7.31 1.47
CA GLU A 78 8.04 8.50 2.31
C GLU A 78 7.58 9.72 1.52
N ILE A 79 8.17 9.99 0.35
CA ILE A 79 7.80 11.13 -0.49
C ILE A 79 6.33 11.07 -0.92
N VAL A 80 5.86 9.90 -1.35
CA VAL A 80 4.46 9.71 -1.77
C VAL A 80 3.50 9.92 -0.59
N ALA A 81 3.82 9.34 0.57
CA ALA A 81 3.00 9.49 1.77
C ALA A 81 2.94 10.95 2.24
N GLU A 82 4.08 11.64 2.28
CA GLU A 82 4.14 13.05 2.64
C GLU A 82 3.36 13.92 1.67
N GLN A 83 3.50 13.69 0.36
CA GLN A 83 2.76 14.44 -0.65
C GLN A 83 1.26 14.23 -0.51
N TYR A 84 0.80 12.99 -0.37
CA TYR A 84 -0.62 12.70 -0.22
C TYR A 84 -1.18 13.34 1.06
N ASN A 85 -0.45 13.25 2.18
CA ASN A 85 -0.88 13.81 3.45
C ASN A 85 -0.98 15.34 3.41
N ARG A 86 -0.06 16.03 2.72
CA ARG A 86 -0.16 17.49 2.52
C ARG A 86 -1.44 17.85 1.77
N GLU A 87 -1.64 17.26 0.59
CA GLU A 87 -2.81 17.55 -0.26
C GLU A 87 -4.12 17.16 0.45
N LEU A 88 -4.15 16.05 1.18
CA LEU A 88 -5.32 15.64 1.95
C LEU A 88 -5.66 16.64 3.06
N ASN A 89 -4.66 17.19 3.75
CA ASN A 89 -4.87 18.18 4.79
C ASN A 89 -5.40 19.49 4.20
N GLU A 90 -4.81 19.97 3.11
CA GLU A 90 -5.26 21.16 2.40
C GLU A 90 -6.69 21.00 1.86
N TYR A 91 -7.02 19.84 1.30
CA TYR A 91 -8.36 19.52 0.83
C TYR A 91 -9.38 19.58 1.98
N ARG A 92 -9.05 18.97 3.13
CA ARG A 92 -9.91 18.96 4.33
C ARG A 92 -10.10 20.35 4.91
N GLU A 93 -9.06 21.17 4.92
CA GLU A 93 -9.14 22.56 5.37
C GLU A 93 -10.07 23.37 4.47
N ARG A 94 -9.92 23.26 3.14
CA ARG A 94 -10.83 23.89 2.17
C ARG A 94 -12.28 23.46 2.39
N GLN A 95 -12.54 22.16 2.57
CA GLN A 95 -13.89 21.64 2.83
C GLN A 95 -14.48 22.22 4.12
N ARG A 96 -13.69 22.34 5.20
CA ARG A 96 -14.13 22.97 6.45
C ARG A 96 -14.47 24.45 6.26
N LEU A 97 -13.66 25.20 5.51
CA LEU A 97 -13.90 26.62 5.24
C LEU A 97 -15.18 26.84 4.45
N VAL A 98 -15.45 26.00 3.44
CA VAL A 98 -16.68 26.06 2.65
C VAL A 98 -17.90 25.71 3.51
N ALA A 99 -17.83 24.62 4.29
CA ALA A 99 -18.94 24.18 5.14
C ALA A 99 -19.25 25.11 6.33
N GLY A 100 -18.30 25.98 6.72
CA GLY A 100 -18.50 26.98 7.77
C GLY A 100 -18.87 28.37 7.25
N ALA A 101 -19.01 28.53 5.93
CA ALA A 101 -19.43 29.78 5.29
C ALA A 101 -20.96 29.87 5.07
N ASP A 102 -21.70 28.85 5.53
CA ASP A 102 -23.16 28.74 5.55
C ASP A 102 -23.74 29.17 6.92
#